data_AF-A0A1A8UX83-F1
#
_entry.id   AF-A0A1A8UX83-F1
#
_cell.length_a   1.000
_cell.length_b   1.000
_cell.length_c   1.000
_cell.angle_alpha   90.00
_cell.angle_beta   90.00
_cell.angle_gamma   90.00
#
_symmetry.space_group_name_H-M   'P 1'
#
loop_
_entity.id
_entity.type
_entity.pdbx_description
1 polymer ?
#
loop_
_entity_poly.entity_id
_entity_poly.type
_entity_poly.pdbx_seq_one_letter_code
_entity_poly.pdbx_strand_id
1 'polypeptide(L)' 'MKIHPVFHVSLLKPVISSSLCPPTDPPPPVRLADGGLGYRVRCLLDMRRCGRGFQYLVEWE' A
#
# COMPACT_ATOMS: atom_id res chain seq x y z
N MET A 1 14.94 -6.09 14.53
CA MET A 1 14.48 -7.45 14.16
C MET A 1 14.88 -7.72 12.72
N LYS A 2 15.63 -8.80 12.45
CA LYS A 2 15.93 -9.25 11.08
C LYS A 2 14.86 -10.29 10.72
N ILE A 3 13.88 -9.91 9.92
CA ILE A 3 12.84 -10.81 9.44
C ILE A 3 13.33 -11.35 8.10
N HIS A 4 13.41 -12.68 7.97
CA HIS A 4 13.74 -13.30 6.69
C HIS A 4 12.57 -13.08 5.71
N PRO A 5 12.85 -12.68 4.45
CA PRO A 5 11.81 -12.38 3.46
C PRO A 5 11.06 -13.64 2.96
N VAL A 6 11.46 -14.82 3.42
CA VAL A 6 10.84 -16.10 3.08
C VAL A 6 10.48 -16.82 4.37
N PHE A 7 9.21 -17.14 4.55
CA PHE A 7 8.70 -17.92 5.67
C PHE A 7 7.59 -18.86 5.19
N HIS A 8 7.40 -19.96 5.89
CA HIS A 8 6.34 -20.92 5.57
C HIS A 8 4.97 -20.36 5.99
N VAL A 9 3.93 -20.52 5.15
CA VAL A 9 2.60 -19.95 5.36
C VAL A 9 1.97 -20.38 6.70
N SER A 10 2.27 -21.59 7.18
CA SER A 10 1.79 -22.12 8.47
C SER A 10 2.27 -21.33 9.70
N LEU A 11 3.27 -20.46 9.55
CA LEU A 11 3.75 -19.60 10.64
C LEU A 11 2.94 -18.32 10.79
N LEU A 12 2.06 -18.01 9.82
CA LEU A 12 1.18 -16.86 9.90
C LEU A 12 0.08 -17.11 10.93
N LYS A 13 -0.05 -16.19 11.89
CA LYS A 13 -1.25 -16.11 12.72
C LYS A 13 -2.39 -15.52 11.87
N PRO A 14 -3.58 -16.13 11.85
CA PRO A 14 -4.72 -15.57 11.15
C PRO A 14 -5.11 -14.22 11.76
N VAL A 15 -5.47 -13.26 10.91
CA VAL A 15 -6.06 -11.99 11.34
C VAL A 15 -7.46 -12.26 11.86
N ILE A 16 -7.73 -11.83 13.09
CA ILE A 16 -9.06 -11.89 13.71
C ILE A 16 -9.60 -10.46 13.78
N SER A 17 -10.58 -10.15 12.93
CA SER A 17 -11.30 -8.87 13.00
C SER A 17 -12.42 -8.95 14.04
N SER A 18 -12.45 -8.02 14.98
CA SER A 18 -13.52 -7.88 15.98
C SER A 18 -14.46 -6.74 15.59
N SER A 19 -15.77 -6.91 15.78
CA SER A 19 -16.75 -5.83 15.59
C SER A 19 -16.56 -4.68 16.58
N LEU A 20 -15.87 -4.93 17.69
CA LEU A 20 -15.49 -3.92 18.69
C LEU A 20 -14.24 -3.11 18.29
N CYS A 21 -13.55 -3.53 17.23
CA CYS A 21 -12.38 -2.84 16.69
C CYS A 21 -12.70 -2.38 15.26
N PRO A 22 -13.38 -1.22 15.10
CA PRO A 22 -13.62 -0.66 13.78
C PRO A 22 -12.27 -0.44 13.05
N PRO A 23 -12.25 -0.55 11.70
CA PRO A 23 -11.06 -0.22 10.92
C PRO A 23 -10.59 1.20 11.26
N THR A 24 -9.27 1.39 11.35
CA THR A 24 -8.69 2.73 11.51
C THR A 24 -9.11 3.61 10.33
N ASP A 25 -9.46 4.87 10.62
CA ASP A 25 -9.75 5.84 9.58
C ASP A 25 -8.60 5.92 8.56
N PRO A 26 -8.90 6.07 7.27
CA PRO A 26 -7.85 6.28 6.27
C PRO A 26 -7.02 7.51 6.70
N PRO A 27 -5.68 7.46 6.57
CA PRO A 27 -4.85 8.59 6.92
C PRO A 27 -5.23 9.81 6.08
N PRO A 28 -5.00 11.02 6.62
CA PRO A 28 -5.34 12.24 5.93
C PRO A 28 -4.67 12.32 4.56
N PRO A 29 -5.29 12.99 3.58
CA PRO A 29 -4.72 13.15 2.25
C PRO A 29 -3.30 13.69 2.34
N VAL A 30 -2.37 13.06 1.62
CA VAL A 30 -0.97 13.46 1.61
C VAL A 30 -0.89 14.82 0.95
N ARG A 31 -0.43 15.83 1.70
CA ARG A 31 -0.09 17.14 1.14
C ARG A 31 1.28 17.01 0.47
N LEU A 32 1.34 17.20 -0.84
CA LEU A 32 2.62 17.27 -1.54
C LEU A 32 3.35 18.56 -1.15
N ALA A 33 4.68 18.54 -1.17
CA ALA A 33 5.52 19.67 -0.77
C ALA A 33 5.31 20.93 -1.63
N ASP A 34 4.68 20.80 -2.80
CA ASP A 34 4.34 21.87 -3.73
C ASP A 34 2.91 22.45 -3.53
N GLY A 35 2.18 21.98 -2.52
CA GLY A 35 0.81 22.42 -2.25
C GLY A 35 -0.25 21.73 -3.12
N GLY A 36 0.13 20.77 -3.97
CA GLY A 36 -0.78 19.92 -4.71
C GLY A 36 -1.48 18.88 -3.82
N LEU A 37 -2.66 18.44 -4.26
CA LEU A 37 -3.32 17.27 -3.68
C LEU A 37 -2.55 16.02 -4.12
N GLY A 38 -1.91 15.34 -3.16
CA GLY A 38 -1.30 14.05 -3.38
C GLY A 38 -2.32 12.93 -3.20
N TYR A 39 -2.46 12.05 -4.19
CA TYR A 39 -3.25 10.84 -4.05
C TYR A 39 -2.43 9.78 -3.34
N ARG A 40 -3.01 9.11 -2.34
CA ARG A 40 -2.34 8.03 -1.65
C ARG A 40 -2.33 6.80 -2.56
N VAL A 41 -1.14 6.29 -2.84
CA VAL A 41 -0.98 5.04 -3.59
C VAL A 41 -1.20 3.88 -2.63
N ARG A 42 -2.24 3.07 -2.87
CA ARG A 42 -2.50 1.84 -2.10
C ARG A 42 -1.49 0.76 -2.47
N CYS A 43 -1.36 0.46 -3.76
CA CYS A 43 -0.30 -0.40 -4.27
C CYS A 43 0.02 -0.14 -5.75
N LEU A 44 1.20 -0.58 -6.18
CA LEU A 44 1.54 -0.66 -7.60
C LEU A 44 1.18 -2.07 -8.09
N LEU A 45 0.24 -2.15 -9.01
CA LEU A 45 -0.25 -3.42 -9.56
C LEU A 45 0.65 -3.94 -10.68
N ASP A 46 1.19 -3.03 -11.49
CA ASP A 46 2.00 -3.40 -12.65
C ASP A 46 2.94 -2.25 -13.07
N MET A 47 3.96 -2.59 -13.85
CA MET A 47 4.95 -1.66 -14.40
C MET A 47 5.22 -2.01 -15.86
N ARG A 48 5.10 -1.01 -16.73
CA ARG A 48 5.44 -1.17 -18.15
C ARG A 48 6.39 -0.10 -18.63
N ARG A 49 7.20 -0.44 -19.63
CA ARG A 49 8.06 0.51 -20.34
C ARG A 49 7.22 1.28 -21.37
N CYS A 50 7.23 2.62 -21.30
CA CYS A 50 6.53 3.47 -22.26
C CYS A 50 7.46 4.59 -22.75
N GLY A 51 7.82 4.56 -24.04
CA GLY A 51 8.77 5.51 -24.62
C GLY A 51 10.14 5.47 -23.92
N ARG A 52 10.58 6.63 -23.41
CA ARG A 52 11.83 6.78 -22.65
C ARG A 52 11.68 6.55 -21.14
N GLY A 53 10.48 6.18 -20.66
CA GLY A 53 10.21 6.05 -19.22
C GLY A 53 9.40 4.81 -18.86
N PHE A 54 8.90 4.81 -17.63
CA PHE A 54 8.01 3.79 -17.10
C PHE A 54 6.65 4.36 -16.81
N GLN A 55 5.64 3.53 -16.98
CA GLN A 55 4.28 3.78 -16.51
C GLN A 55 3.94 2.69 -15.50
N TYR A 56 3.20 3.10 -14.48
CA TYR A 56 2.78 2.22 -13.41
C TYR A 56 1.27 2.12 -13.43
N LEU A 57 0.75 0.91 -13.30
CA LEU A 57 -0.65 0.69 -12.96
C LEU A 57 -0.77 0.85 -11.45
N VAL A 58 -1.42 1.93 -11.03
CA VAL A 58 -1.54 2.31 -9.63
C VAL A 58 -2.95 1.98 -9.15
N GLU A 59 -3.03 1.23 -8.06
CA GLU A 59 -4.25 1.17 -7.26
C GLU A 59 -4.25 2.40 -6.34
N TRP A 60 -5.16 3.32 -6.62
CA TRP A 60 -5.42 4.49 -5.78
C TRP A 60 -6.37 4.10 -4.64
N GLU A 61 -6.31 4.85 -3.54
CA GLU A 61 -7.32 4.77 -2.48
C GLU A 61 -8.51 5.71 -2.71
#